data_AF-A0AAN1PMQ3-F1
#
_entry.id   AF-A0AAN1PMQ3-F1
#
_cell.length_a   1.000
_cell.length_b   1.000
_cell.length_c   1.000
_cell.angle_alpha   90.00
_cell.angle_beta   90.00
_cell.angle_gamma   90.00
#
_symmetry.space_group_name_H-M   'P 1'
#
loop_
_entity.id
_entity.type
_entity.pdbx_description
1 polymer ?
#
loop_
_entity_poly.entity_id
_entity_poly.type
_entity_poly.pdbx_seq_one_letter_code
_entity_poly.pdbx_strand_id
1 'polypeptide(L)'
;MLTPPTDNLYKFMAVFGLIMILSSGAFWWKASNEFSEFFERSESYVNGIPKSGEAYGKFAEKTNEAIAIYNNVGGDRSKLTKQQELAIEAILADSEILRDEADQIINRNPAKRIALNSRFERYELAKLVSFAGIILGLVVSALGFYFWHTRLQIYIDKLHRESDV
;
A
#
# COMPACT_ATOMS: atom_id res chain seq x y z
N MET A 1 29.42 -34.07 -15.16
CA MET A 1 27.99 -33.83 -14.94
C MET A 1 27.88 -32.83 -13.80
N LEU A 2 27.27 -31.65 -14.00
CA LEU A 2 26.97 -30.76 -12.88
C LEU A 2 25.84 -31.40 -12.07
N THR A 3 26.16 -32.02 -10.94
CA THR A 3 25.14 -32.39 -9.96
C THR A 3 24.69 -31.11 -9.27
N PRO A 4 23.37 -30.80 -9.25
CA PRO A 4 22.89 -29.67 -8.49
C PRO A 4 23.31 -29.83 -7.02
N PRO A 5 23.52 -28.72 -6.28
CA PRO A 5 23.95 -28.75 -4.88
C PRO A 5 22.81 -29.19 -3.93
N THR A 6 22.10 -30.25 -4.31
CA THR A 6 21.10 -30.99 -3.54
C THR A 6 21.70 -32.20 -2.85
N ASP A 7 23.00 -32.42 -3.03
CA ASP A 7 23.81 -33.44 -2.37
C ASP A 7 23.87 -33.25 -0.85
N ASN A 8 23.70 -32.00 -0.38
CA ASN A 8 23.67 -31.66 1.04
C ASN A 8 22.61 -30.59 1.34
N LEU A 9 21.86 -30.79 2.44
CA LEU A 9 20.85 -29.86 2.94
C LEU A 9 21.35 -28.42 3.07
N TYR A 10 22.58 -28.20 3.54
CA TYR A 10 23.13 -26.87 3.76
C TYR A 10 23.41 -26.11 2.45
N LYS A 11 23.94 -26.81 1.44
CA LYS A 11 24.16 -26.23 0.11
C LYS A 11 22.83 -25.91 -0.57
N PHE A 12 21.85 -26.80 -0.41
CA PHE A 12 20.49 -26.56 -0.89
C PHE A 12 19.89 -25.32 -0.24
N MET A 13 19.96 -25.19 1.10
CA MET A 13 19.48 -24.01 1.83
C MET A 13 20.15 -22.72 1.33
N ALA A 14 21.47 -22.74 1.15
CA ALA A 14 22.23 -21.57 0.69
C ALA A 14 21.71 -21.07 -0.66
N VAL A 15 21.57 -21.98 -1.63
CA VAL A 15 21.12 -21.68 -3.00
C VAL A 15 19.63 -21.37 -3.06
N PHE A 16 18.80 -22.10 -2.31
CA PHE A 16 17.36 -21.87 -2.24
C PHE A 16 17.04 -20.48 -1.68
N GLY A 17 17.75 -20.05 -0.63
CA GLY A 17 17.63 -18.70 -0.08
C GLY A 17 17.97 -17.62 -1.12
N LEU A 18 19.03 -17.82 -1.93
CA LEU A 18 19.36 -16.91 -3.03
C LEU A 18 18.26 -16.87 -4.10
N ILE A 19 17.72 -18.03 -4.49
CA ILE A 19 16.62 -18.11 -5.45
C ILE A 19 15.39 -17.36 -4.93
N MET A 20 15.07 -17.48 -3.64
CA MET A 20 13.98 -16.73 -3.01
C MET A 20 14.18 -15.22 -3.07
N ILE A 21 15.40 -14.74 -2.81
CA ILE A 21 15.72 -13.30 -2.91
C ILE A 21 15.49 -12.82 -4.35
N LEU A 22 16.03 -13.54 -5.32
CA LEU A 22 15.93 -13.16 -6.74
C LEU A 22 14.48 -13.23 -7.25
N SER A 23 13.72 -14.26 -6.90
CA SER A 23 12.33 -14.40 -7.31
C SER A 23 11.43 -13.34 -6.65
N SER A 24 11.69 -13.01 -5.38
CA SER A 24 10.97 -11.93 -4.68
C SER A 24 11.28 -10.56 -5.29
N GLY A 25 12.54 -10.30 -5.65
CA GLY A 25 12.93 -9.07 -6.34
C GLY A 25 12.31 -8.96 -7.74
N ALA A 26 12.29 -10.04 -8.52
CA ALA A 26 11.65 -10.08 -9.82
C ALA A 26 10.13 -9.90 -9.74
N PHE A 27 9.49 -10.51 -8.73
CA PHE A 27 8.07 -10.33 -8.47
C PHE A 27 7.73 -8.88 -8.09
N TRP A 28 8.53 -8.27 -7.20
CA TRP A 28 8.40 -6.85 -6.84
C TRP A 28 8.51 -5.95 -8.06
N TRP A 29 9.55 -6.14 -8.89
CA TRP A 29 9.78 -5.35 -10.09
C TRP A 29 8.59 -5.38 -11.05
N LYS A 30 8.02 -6.57 -11.26
CA LYS A 30 6.81 -6.72 -12.08
C LYS A 30 5.62 -5.99 -11.47
N ALA A 31 5.37 -6.20 -10.17
CA ALA A 31 4.24 -5.57 -9.47
C ALA A 31 4.37 -4.04 -9.44
N SER A 32 5.57 -3.51 -9.24
CA SER A 32 5.81 -2.07 -9.27
C SER A 32 5.57 -1.47 -10.64
N ASN A 33 6.01 -2.14 -11.72
CA ASN A 33 5.81 -1.64 -13.08
C ASN A 33 4.34 -1.65 -13.48
N GLU A 34 3.61 -2.74 -13.19
CA GLU A 34 2.17 -2.81 -13.44
C GLU A 34 1.39 -1.71 -12.69
N PHE A 35 1.81 -1.41 -11.46
CA PHE A 35 1.21 -0.36 -10.66
C PHE A 35 1.53 1.04 -11.20
N SER A 36 2.79 1.31 -11.56
CA SER A 36 3.21 2.58 -12.17
C SER A 36 2.46 2.85 -13.48
N GLU A 37 2.38 1.87 -14.38
CA GLU A 37 1.63 2.01 -15.64
C GLU A 37 0.14 2.31 -15.40
N PHE A 38 -0.45 1.66 -14.41
CA PHE A 38 -1.84 1.92 -14.03
C PHE A 38 -2.02 3.34 -13.46
N PHE A 39 -1.08 3.80 -12.65
CA PHE A 39 -1.08 5.14 -12.08
C PHE A 39 -0.95 6.21 -13.15
N GLU A 40 -0.03 6.05 -14.10
CA GLU A 40 0.15 6.97 -15.24
C GLU A 40 -1.13 7.06 -16.09
N ARG A 41 -1.75 5.92 -16.43
CA ARG A 41 -3.05 5.89 -17.13
C ARG A 41 -4.20 6.47 -16.29
N SER A 42 -4.01 6.54 -14.99
CA SER A 42 -4.99 7.06 -14.02
C SER A 42 -4.70 8.47 -13.55
N GLU A 43 -3.64 9.11 -14.04
CA GLU A 43 -3.11 10.37 -13.53
C GLU A 43 -4.19 11.46 -13.47
N SER A 44 -4.96 11.66 -14.54
CA SER A 44 -6.04 12.66 -14.57
C SER A 44 -7.10 12.44 -13.48
N TYR A 45 -7.38 11.19 -13.12
CA TYR A 45 -8.31 10.86 -12.03
C TYR A 45 -7.65 11.07 -10.67
N VAL A 46 -6.41 10.59 -10.49
CA VAL A 46 -5.65 10.71 -9.24
C VAL A 46 -5.38 12.17 -8.90
N ASN A 47 -4.97 12.99 -9.87
CA ASN A 47 -4.78 14.44 -9.72
C ASN A 47 -6.10 15.20 -9.48
N GLY A 48 -7.25 14.55 -9.73
CA GLY A 48 -8.57 15.05 -9.36
C GLY A 48 -8.91 14.83 -7.89
N ILE A 49 -8.29 13.86 -7.20
CA ILE A 49 -8.59 13.52 -5.80
C ILE A 49 -8.35 14.71 -4.85
N PRO A 50 -7.25 15.48 -4.93
CA PRO A 50 -7.07 16.66 -4.10
C PRO A 50 -8.19 17.69 -4.30
N LYS A 51 -8.64 17.90 -5.55
CA LYS A 51 -9.76 18.79 -5.86
C LYS A 51 -11.07 18.29 -5.27
N SER A 52 -11.29 16.98 -5.27
CA SER A 52 -12.43 16.38 -4.57
C SER A 52 -12.39 16.66 -3.08
N GLY A 53 -11.22 16.51 -2.46
CA GLY A 53 -11.02 16.81 -1.03
C GLY A 53 -11.28 18.28 -0.71
N GLU A 54 -10.83 19.19 -1.56
CA GLU A 54 -11.10 20.63 -1.43
C GLU A 54 -12.60 20.94 -1.57
N ALA A 55 -13.28 20.34 -2.56
CA ALA A 55 -14.72 20.53 -2.75
C ALA A 55 -15.54 20.01 -1.57
N TYR A 56 -15.21 18.82 -1.05
CA TYR A 56 -15.80 18.30 0.19
C TYR A 56 -15.49 19.19 1.40
N GLY A 57 -14.29 19.77 1.46
CA GLY A 57 -13.90 20.72 2.50
C GLY A 57 -14.79 21.96 2.51
N LYS A 58 -15.07 22.55 1.35
CA LYS A 58 -15.99 23.70 1.21
C LYS A 58 -17.40 23.36 1.65
N PHE A 59 -17.91 22.20 1.23
CA PHE A 59 -19.19 21.68 1.70
C PHE A 59 -19.23 21.57 3.23
N ALA A 60 -18.24 20.90 3.83
CA ALA A 60 -18.16 20.69 5.27
C ALA A 60 -18.05 22.01 6.05
N GLU A 61 -17.24 22.96 5.56
CA GLU A 61 -17.12 24.29 6.15
C GLU A 61 -18.46 25.03 6.13
N LYS A 62 -19.18 24.99 5.00
CA LYS A 62 -20.49 25.63 4.89
C LYS A 62 -21.52 25.00 5.83
N THR A 63 -21.56 23.67 5.93
CA THR A 63 -22.42 22.98 6.90
C THR A 63 -22.04 23.35 8.34
N ASN A 64 -20.75 23.53 8.64
CA ASN A 64 -20.30 23.94 9.97
C ASN A 64 -20.79 25.34 10.36
N GLU A 65 -21.00 26.26 9.41
CA GLU A 65 -21.62 27.56 9.69
C GLU A 65 -23.04 27.39 10.25
N ALA A 66 -23.86 26.52 9.65
CA ALA A 66 -25.21 26.23 10.13
C ALA A 66 -25.18 25.56 11.52
N ILE A 67 -24.25 24.62 11.72
CA ILE A 67 -24.03 23.95 13.01
C ILE A 67 -23.64 24.96 14.09
N ALA A 68 -22.80 25.95 13.77
CA ALA A 68 -22.41 26.98 14.73
C ALA A 68 -23.61 27.83 15.19
N ILE A 69 -24.51 28.21 14.27
CA ILE A 69 -25.75 28.93 14.63
C ILE A 69 -26.63 28.06 15.54
N TYR A 70 -26.78 26.78 15.21
CA TYR A 70 -27.56 25.83 16.01
C TYR A 70 -26.96 25.62 17.42
N ASN A 71 -25.64 25.54 17.51
CA ASN A 71 -24.94 25.35 18.78
C ASN A 71 -24.98 26.59 19.67
N ASN A 72 -25.09 27.80 19.10
CA ASN A 72 -25.26 29.04 19.87
C ASN A 72 -26.55 29.07 20.71
N VAL A 73 -27.56 28.28 20.35
CA VAL A 73 -28.79 28.12 21.13
C VAL A 73 -28.79 26.85 21.99
N GLY A 74 -27.61 26.24 22.19
CA GLY A 74 -27.45 25.01 22.96
C GLY A 74 -27.98 23.77 22.23
N GLY A 75 -28.10 23.82 20.90
CA GLY A 75 -28.64 22.74 20.10
C GLY A 75 -30.13 22.49 20.30
N ASP A 76 -30.88 23.53 20.66
CA ASP A 76 -32.33 23.48 20.85
C ASP A 76 -33.01 24.35 19.78
N ARG A 77 -33.58 23.69 18.77
CA ARG A 77 -34.24 24.36 17.63
C ARG A 77 -35.33 25.33 18.05
N SER A 78 -36.04 25.04 19.15
CA SER A 78 -37.15 25.89 19.62
C SER A 78 -36.71 27.28 20.07
N LYS A 79 -35.41 27.44 20.37
CA LYS A 79 -34.79 28.69 20.79
C LYS A 79 -34.22 29.52 19.64
N LEU A 80 -34.28 29.02 18.41
CA LEU A 80 -33.87 29.78 17.25
C LEU A 80 -34.84 30.92 16.99
N THR A 81 -34.28 32.09 16.71
CA THR A 81 -35.08 33.17 16.13
C THR A 81 -35.45 32.82 14.70
N LYS A 82 -36.57 33.35 14.21
CA LYS A 82 -37.00 33.15 12.81
C LYS A 82 -35.92 33.57 11.79
N GLN A 83 -35.12 34.58 12.13
CA GLN A 83 -34.00 35.02 11.29
C GLN A 83 -32.85 34.01 11.28
N GLN A 84 -32.55 33.37 12.42
CA GLN A 84 -31.55 32.28 12.48
C GLN A 84 -32.04 31.03 11.75
N GLU A 85 -33.33 30.68 11.85
CA GLU A 85 -33.89 29.57 11.07
C GLU A 85 -33.74 29.81 9.56
N LEU A 86 -34.12 30.99 9.07
CA LEU A 86 -33.95 31.35 7.65
C LEU A 86 -32.47 31.35 7.22
N ALA A 87 -31.56 31.80 8.09
CA ALA A 87 -30.13 31.78 7.82
C ALA A 87 -29.59 30.34 7.72
N ILE A 88 -30.01 29.45 8.64
CA ILE A 88 -29.65 28.03 8.60
C ILE A 88 -30.16 27.39 7.30
N GLU A 89 -31.42 27.63 6.93
CA GLU A 89 -32.00 27.07 5.70
C GLU A 89 -31.23 27.54 4.44
N ALA A 90 -30.88 28.82 4.36
CA ALA A 90 -30.09 29.35 3.26
C ALA A 90 -28.68 28.72 3.19
N ILE A 91 -27.99 28.60 4.33
CA ILE A 91 -26.67 27.95 4.41
C ILE A 91 -26.76 26.48 3.99
N LEU A 92 -27.81 25.78 4.42
CA LEU A 92 -28.01 24.37 4.07
C LEU A 92 -28.27 24.21 2.57
N ALA A 93 -29.09 25.08 1.97
CA ALA A 93 -29.32 25.08 0.52
C ALA A 93 -28.01 25.31 -0.26
N ASP A 94 -27.19 26.27 0.15
CA ASP A 94 -25.86 26.49 -0.45
C ASP A 94 -24.95 25.26 -0.26
N SER A 95 -24.99 24.65 0.91
CA SER A 95 -24.19 23.45 1.21
C SER A 95 -24.62 22.25 0.36
N GLU A 96 -25.90 22.11 0.02
CA GLU A 96 -26.38 21.04 -0.87
C GLU A 96 -25.82 21.19 -2.28
N ILE A 97 -25.73 22.42 -2.80
CA ILE A 97 -25.10 22.69 -4.09
C ILE A 97 -23.62 22.25 -4.05
N LEU A 98 -22.89 22.64 -3.00
CA LEU A 98 -21.49 22.26 -2.82
C LEU A 98 -21.31 20.74 -2.66
N ARG A 99 -22.23 20.07 -1.96
CA ARG A 99 -22.25 18.60 -1.84
C ARG A 99 -22.38 17.97 -3.22
N ASP A 100 -23.35 18.42 -4.02
CA ASP A 100 -23.61 17.85 -5.34
C ASP A 100 -22.43 18.08 -6.30
N GLU A 101 -21.79 19.25 -6.25
CA GLU A 101 -20.53 19.52 -6.97
C GLU A 101 -19.42 18.56 -6.54
N ALA A 102 -19.23 18.39 -5.23
CA ALA A 102 -18.21 17.52 -4.67
C ALA A 102 -18.46 16.04 -5.04
N ASP A 103 -19.72 15.61 -5.01
CA ASP A 103 -20.17 14.29 -5.41
C ASP A 103 -19.96 14.02 -6.90
N GLN A 104 -20.20 15.01 -7.76
CA GLN A 104 -19.90 14.89 -9.19
C GLN A 104 -18.41 14.66 -9.43
N ILE A 105 -17.52 15.28 -8.65
CA ILE A 105 -16.07 15.09 -8.78
C ILE A 105 -15.66 13.71 -8.25
N ILE A 106 -16.16 13.30 -7.07
CA ILE A 106 -15.84 11.98 -6.47
C ILE A 106 -16.40 10.81 -7.26
N ASN A 107 -17.65 10.92 -7.69
CA ASN A 107 -18.40 9.86 -8.37
C ASN A 107 -18.33 9.97 -9.89
N ARG A 108 -17.48 10.85 -10.44
CA ARG A 108 -17.25 10.95 -11.89
C ARG A 108 -16.87 9.62 -12.52
N ASN A 109 -16.17 8.76 -11.77
CA ASN A 109 -15.80 7.43 -12.24
C ASN A 109 -15.67 6.41 -11.08
N PRO A 110 -16.79 5.82 -10.62
CA PRO A 110 -16.78 4.88 -9.50
C PRO A 110 -15.98 3.62 -9.82
N ALA A 111 -16.00 3.16 -11.07
CA ALA A 111 -15.21 2.01 -11.52
C ALA A 111 -13.71 2.27 -11.38
N LYS A 112 -13.25 3.47 -11.76
CA LYS A 112 -11.83 3.86 -11.62
C LYS A 112 -11.40 3.98 -10.16
N ARG A 113 -12.29 4.45 -9.27
CA ARG A 113 -12.05 4.45 -7.81
C ARG A 113 -11.85 3.03 -7.26
N ILE A 114 -12.76 2.12 -7.58
CA ILE A 114 -12.70 0.71 -7.15
C ILE A 114 -11.46 0.04 -7.71
N ALA A 115 -11.13 0.30 -8.99
CA ALA A 115 -9.92 -0.21 -9.62
C ALA A 115 -8.66 0.31 -8.94
N LEU A 116 -8.60 1.60 -8.59
CA LEU A 116 -7.46 2.20 -7.88
C LEU A 116 -7.25 1.55 -6.51
N ASN A 117 -8.30 1.44 -5.70
CA ASN A 117 -8.21 0.84 -4.37
C ASN A 117 -7.79 -0.64 -4.44
N SER A 118 -8.43 -1.43 -5.30
CA SER A 118 -8.09 -2.85 -5.44
C SER A 118 -6.68 -3.09 -5.99
N ARG A 119 -6.19 -2.22 -6.89
CA ARG A 119 -4.80 -2.29 -7.39
C ARG A 119 -3.80 -1.84 -6.33
N PHE A 120 -4.14 -0.83 -5.55
CA PHE A 120 -3.32 -0.37 -4.43
C PHE A 120 -3.14 -1.45 -3.36
N GLU A 121 -4.23 -2.13 -2.96
CA GLU A 121 -4.16 -3.24 -2.01
C GLU A 121 -3.28 -4.38 -2.53
N ARG A 122 -3.41 -4.74 -3.82
CA ARG A 122 -2.55 -5.75 -4.44
C ARG A 122 -1.08 -5.33 -4.47
N TYR A 123 -0.81 -4.05 -4.71
CA TYR A 123 0.55 -3.50 -4.69
C TYR A 123 1.15 -3.54 -3.29
N GLU A 124 0.43 -3.12 -2.26
CA GLU A 124 0.90 -3.18 -0.86
C GLU A 124 1.10 -4.62 -0.39
N LEU A 125 0.22 -5.54 -0.79
CA LEU A 125 0.40 -6.96 -0.50
C LEU A 125 1.63 -7.52 -1.24
N ALA A 126 1.81 -7.18 -2.52
CA ALA A 126 2.97 -7.61 -3.28
C ALA A 126 4.29 -7.08 -2.69
N LYS A 127 4.30 -5.82 -2.25
CA LYS A 127 5.40 -5.21 -1.50
C LYS A 127 5.73 -6.01 -0.24
N LEU A 128 4.73 -6.25 0.62
CA LEU A 128 4.92 -6.98 1.87
C LEU A 128 5.45 -8.39 1.62
N VAL A 129 4.85 -9.14 0.69
CA VAL A 129 5.29 -10.50 0.33
C VAL A 129 6.72 -10.49 -0.21
N SER A 130 7.06 -9.51 -1.05
CA SER A 130 8.40 -9.41 -1.63
C SER A 130 9.46 -9.10 -0.56
N PHE A 131 9.20 -8.15 0.33
CA PHE A 131 10.12 -7.83 1.43
C PHE A 131 10.26 -8.99 2.41
N ALA A 132 9.16 -9.64 2.78
CA ALA A 132 9.21 -10.83 3.62
C ALA A 132 10.01 -11.96 2.96
N GLY A 133 9.81 -12.19 1.66
CA GLY A 133 10.55 -13.18 0.88
C GLY A 133 12.05 -12.89 0.80
N ILE A 134 12.44 -11.62 0.63
CA ILE A 134 13.85 -11.20 0.65
C ILE A 134 14.48 -11.45 2.02
N ILE A 135 13.82 -11.01 3.10
CA ILE A 135 14.34 -11.18 4.47
C ILE A 135 14.48 -12.66 4.80
N LEU A 136 13.44 -13.46 4.53
CA LEU A 136 13.46 -14.90 4.78
C LEU A 136 14.54 -15.59 3.93
N GLY A 137 14.68 -15.20 2.65
CA GLY A 137 15.70 -15.70 1.76
C GLY A 137 17.12 -15.38 2.24
N LEU A 138 17.35 -14.17 2.77
CA LEU A 138 18.63 -13.78 3.38
C LEU A 138 18.96 -14.64 4.60
N VAL A 139 18.00 -14.86 5.49
CA VAL A 139 18.18 -15.71 6.68
C VAL A 139 18.50 -17.15 6.28
N VAL A 140 17.71 -17.73 5.38
CA VAL A 140 17.90 -19.11 4.92
C VAL A 140 19.24 -19.26 4.20
N SER A 141 19.62 -18.30 3.36
CA SER A 141 20.88 -18.32 2.64
C SER A 141 22.08 -18.21 3.60
N ALA A 142 22.03 -17.26 4.54
CA ALA A 142 23.08 -17.07 5.54
C ALA A 142 23.28 -18.32 6.42
N LEU A 143 22.19 -18.93 6.89
CA LEU A 143 22.26 -20.19 7.64
C LEU A 143 22.80 -21.34 6.79
N GLY A 144 22.37 -21.42 5.52
CA GLY A 144 22.87 -22.41 4.57
C GLY A 144 24.39 -22.32 4.38
N PHE A 145 24.91 -21.11 4.11
CA PHE A 145 26.34 -20.89 3.99
C PHE A 145 27.10 -21.15 5.30
N TYR A 146 26.55 -20.71 6.43
CA TYR A 146 27.15 -20.92 7.74
C TYR A 146 27.31 -22.41 8.07
N PHE A 147 26.25 -23.21 7.90
CA PHE A 147 26.32 -24.65 8.17
C PHE A 147 27.10 -25.41 7.12
N TRP A 148 27.03 -25.01 5.86
CA TRP A 148 27.88 -25.60 4.82
C TRP A 148 29.35 -25.43 5.22
N HIS A 149 29.79 -24.23 5.59
CA HIS A 149 31.18 -24.03 6.00
C HIS A 149 31.52 -24.82 7.27
N THR A 150 30.77 -24.62 8.35
CA THR A 150 31.14 -25.12 9.69
C THR A 150 30.96 -26.62 9.89
N ARG A 151 29.94 -27.23 9.26
CA ARG A 151 29.57 -28.63 9.48
C ARG A 151 30.06 -29.56 8.37
N LEU A 152 30.42 -29.03 7.20
CA LEU A 152 30.81 -29.85 6.06
C LEU A 152 32.18 -29.45 5.51
N GLN A 153 32.35 -28.19 5.10
CA GLN A 153 33.52 -27.76 4.35
C GLN A 153 34.82 -27.90 5.17
N ILE A 154 34.81 -27.52 6.46
CA ILE A 154 35.99 -27.67 7.33
C ILE A 154 36.52 -29.11 7.36
N TYR A 155 35.64 -30.10 7.41
CA TYR A 155 36.04 -31.50 7.48
C TYR A 155 36.56 -32.01 6.13
N ILE A 156 35.91 -31.61 5.03
CA ILE A 156 36.36 -31.94 3.67
C ILE A 156 37.73 -31.31 3.38
N ASP A 157 37.93 -30.04 3.74
CA ASP A 157 39.19 -29.33 3.54
C ASP A 157 40.32 -29.96 4.38
N LYS A 158 40.01 -30.41 5.60
CA LYS A 158 40.97 -31.14 6.44
C LYS A 158 41.37 -32.47 5.82
N LEU A 159 40.40 -33.26 5.34
CA LEU A 159 40.64 -34.54 4.66
C LEU A 159 41.54 -34.38 3.43
N HIS A 160 41.25 -33.40 2.56
CA HIS A 160 42.12 -33.13 1.39
C HIS A 160 43.55 -32.77 1.81
N ARG A 161 43.72 -31.92 2.82
CA ARG A 161 45.06 -31.57 3.32
C ARG A 161 45.84 -32.76 3.87
N GLU A 162 45.17 -33.72 4.51
CA GLU A 162 45.80 -34.95 5.02
C GLU A 162 46.08 -35.98 3.92
N SER A 163 45.36 -35.92 2.79
CA SER A 163 45.49 -36.86 1.67
C SER A 163 46.58 -36.44 0.65
N ASP A 164 46.92 -35.15 0.62
CA ASP A 164 47.97 -34.58 -0.24
C ASP A 164 49.38 -34.64 0.38
N VAL A 165 49.54 -35.27 1.56
CA VAL A 165 50.81 -35.56 2.26
C VAL A 165 51.10 -37.05 2.18
#